data_AF-A0AAW7PR05-F1
#
_entry.id   AF-A0AAW7PR05-F1
#
_cell.length_a   1.000
_cell.length_b   1.000
_cell.length_c   1.000
_cell.angle_alpha   90.00
_cell.angle_beta   90.00
_cell.angle_gamma   90.00
#
_symmetry.space_group_name_H-M   'P 1'
#
loop_
_entity.id
_entity.type
_entity.pdbx_description
1 polymer ?
#
loop_
_entity_poly.entity_id
_entity_poly.type
_entity_poly.pdbx_seq_one_letter_code
_entity_poly.pdbx_strand_id
1 'polypeptide(L)'
;MKTFILNNINKLILLLFSLIVLFLASSFTIDESAKKMVDESFKQAVIVFGSAKALNGVISLAQGTEINLPFVVVAIGQILDPINDLVEQFSLIMLASLVSLGIQKILLNFVTNEIFNYILFAFIIIFNIWLFKRFTNDDKLRTLFFKITFIFIFLRFSIPIISYVNDFTYNYFVKPQYNIEVLNDNILKVTDDVSKINQNTIEQKEDTSFFGKITEKFDLSFYEKKVDEYKNAVDNSSEYMIDLIIVFIFQTILLPIVFLYILYVFIKRIVL
;
A
#
# COMPACT_ATOMS: atom_id res chain seq x y z
N MET A 1 53.04 -7.94 12.08
CA MET A 1 51.56 -8.12 12.05
C MET A 1 50.82 -6.99 12.78
N LYS A 2 51.09 -6.70 14.07
CA LYS A 2 50.48 -5.56 14.81
C LYS A 2 50.62 -4.19 14.11
N THR A 3 51.79 -3.86 13.57
CA THR A 3 52.08 -2.60 12.88
C THR A 3 51.34 -2.43 11.54
N PHE A 4 51.10 -3.52 10.82
CA PHE A 4 50.30 -3.49 9.57
C PHE A 4 48.82 -3.28 9.87
N ILE A 5 48.32 -3.93 10.94
CA ILE A 5 46.93 -3.82 11.39
C ILE A 5 46.65 -2.39 11.84
N LEU A 6 47.47 -1.80 12.73
CA LEU A 6 47.27 -0.43 13.21
C LEU A 6 47.31 0.62 12.09
N ASN A 7 48.17 0.46 11.08
CA ASN A 7 48.27 1.41 9.98
C ASN A 7 47.13 1.28 8.94
N ASN A 8 46.34 0.20 8.95
CA ASN A 8 45.30 -0.07 7.95
C ASN A 8 43.92 -0.35 8.54
N ILE A 9 43.68 0.00 9.81
CA ILE A 9 42.41 -0.29 10.52
C ILE A 9 41.18 0.11 9.69
N ASN A 10 41.14 1.33 9.14
CA ASN A 10 40.00 1.80 8.35
C ASN A 10 39.73 0.93 7.11
N LYS A 11 40.78 0.46 6.44
CA LYS A 11 40.66 -0.43 5.27
C LYS A 11 40.17 -1.81 5.66
N LEU A 12 40.64 -2.33 6.81
CA LEU A 12 40.20 -3.61 7.35
C LEU A 12 38.72 -3.57 7.79
N ILE A 13 38.27 -2.45 8.37
CA ILE A 13 36.84 -2.23 8.70
C ILE A 13 35.99 -2.23 7.43
N LEU A 14 36.40 -1.51 6.38
CA LEU A 14 35.68 -1.48 5.10
C LEU A 14 35.65 -2.85 4.40
N LEU A 15 36.77 -3.58 4.43
CA LEU A 15 36.84 -4.96 3.95
C LEU A 15 35.83 -5.84 4.68
N LEU A 16 35.85 -5.83 6.02
CA LEU A 16 34.94 -6.63 6.84
C LEU A 16 33.47 -6.26 6.56
N PHE A 17 33.15 -4.96 6.49
CA PHE A 17 31.82 -4.48 6.13
C PHE A 17 31.37 -5.00 4.76
N SER A 18 32.23 -4.91 3.74
CA SER A 18 31.91 -5.38 2.40
C SER A 18 31.72 -6.90 2.31
N LEU A 19 32.42 -7.67 3.14
CA LEU A 19 32.24 -9.12 3.27
C LEU A 19 30.90 -9.47 3.92
N ILE A 20 30.48 -8.73 4.95
CA ILE A 20 29.16 -8.87 5.55
C ILE A 20 28.07 -8.54 4.53
N VAL A 21 28.25 -7.46 3.77
CA VAL A 21 27.34 -7.07 2.67
C VAL A 21 27.22 -8.18 1.63
N LEU A 22 28.35 -8.77 1.20
CA LEU A 22 28.34 -9.90 0.27
C LEU A 22 27.58 -11.10 0.84
N PHE A 23 27.87 -11.47 2.10
CA PHE A 23 27.20 -12.58 2.76
C PHE A 23 25.67 -12.37 2.82
N LEU A 24 25.22 -11.17 3.18
CA LEU A 24 23.80 -10.82 3.22
C LEU A 24 23.18 -10.76 1.82
N ALA A 25 23.88 -10.21 0.82
CA ALA A 25 23.39 -10.12 -0.55
C ALA A 25 23.24 -11.49 -1.23
N SER A 26 23.99 -12.51 -0.78
CA SER A 26 23.86 -13.90 -1.22
C SER A 26 22.76 -14.68 -0.48
N SER A 27 22.12 -14.09 0.53
CA SER A 27 21.11 -14.76 1.35
C SER A 27 19.73 -14.76 0.67
N PHE A 28 19.44 -15.83 -0.05
CA PHE A 28 18.17 -16.04 -0.77
C PHE A 28 16.92 -15.87 0.11
N THR A 29 16.99 -16.29 1.38
CA THR A 29 15.88 -16.18 2.35
C THR A 29 15.43 -14.75 2.59
N ILE A 30 16.35 -13.78 2.61
CA ILE A 30 16.01 -12.37 2.87
C ILE A 30 15.18 -11.83 1.70
N ASP A 31 15.60 -12.16 0.48
CA ASP A 31 14.94 -11.71 -0.74
C ASP A 31 13.57 -12.33 -0.92
N GLU A 32 13.43 -13.64 -0.71
CA GLU A 32 12.14 -14.32 -0.79
C GLU A 32 11.14 -13.81 0.25
N SER A 33 11.60 -13.62 1.49
CA SER A 33 10.76 -13.09 2.56
C SER A 33 10.31 -11.65 2.25
N ALA A 34 11.22 -10.78 1.77
CA ALA A 34 10.85 -9.43 1.36
C ALA A 34 9.85 -9.42 0.20
N LYS A 35 10.02 -10.33 -0.79
CA LYS A 35 9.08 -10.48 -1.91
C LYS A 35 7.70 -10.89 -1.43
N LYS A 36 7.65 -11.88 -0.53
CA LYS A 36 6.41 -12.34 0.07
C LYS A 36 5.68 -11.23 0.82
N MET A 37 6.37 -10.44 1.64
CA MET A 37 5.78 -9.32 2.38
C MET A 37 5.16 -8.26 1.45
N VAL A 38 5.86 -7.89 0.37
CA VAL A 38 5.35 -6.94 -0.63
C VAL A 38 4.17 -7.54 -1.39
N ASP A 39 4.24 -8.82 -1.75
CA ASP A 39 3.16 -9.51 -2.47
C ASP A 39 1.89 -9.65 -1.63
N GLU A 40 2.03 -9.93 -0.32
CA GLU A 40 0.91 -9.97 0.62
C GLU A 40 0.26 -8.58 0.77
N SER A 41 1.07 -7.54 0.95
CA SER A 41 0.59 -6.15 1.01
C SER A 41 -0.12 -5.74 -0.29
N PHE A 42 0.45 -6.10 -1.45
CA PHE A 42 -0.15 -5.82 -2.75
C PHE A 42 -1.49 -6.55 -2.93
N LYS A 43 -1.54 -7.85 -2.61
CA LYS A 43 -2.76 -8.65 -2.68
C LYS A 43 -3.86 -8.06 -1.78
N GLN A 44 -3.50 -7.65 -0.57
CA GLN A 44 -4.42 -7.02 0.36
C GLN A 44 -4.95 -5.70 -0.18
N ALA A 45 -4.10 -4.85 -0.73
CA ALA A 45 -4.52 -3.62 -1.40
C ALA A 45 -5.48 -3.89 -2.59
N VAL A 46 -5.28 -4.97 -3.35
CA VAL A 46 -6.15 -5.34 -4.48
C VAL A 46 -7.54 -5.71 -3.97
N ILE A 47 -7.59 -6.52 -2.91
CA ILE A 47 -8.84 -6.95 -2.28
C ILE A 47 -9.61 -5.73 -1.77
N VAL A 48 -8.94 -4.84 -1.03
CA VAL A 48 -9.57 -3.63 -0.46
C VAL A 48 -10.06 -2.67 -1.55
N PHE A 49 -9.27 -2.45 -2.60
CA PHE A 49 -9.71 -1.67 -3.76
C PHE A 49 -10.93 -2.30 -4.45
N GLY A 50 -10.95 -3.63 -4.58
CA GLY A 50 -12.08 -4.37 -5.12
C GLY A 50 -13.34 -4.20 -4.28
N SER A 51 -13.25 -4.33 -2.96
CA SER A 51 -14.35 -4.07 -2.02
C SER A 51 -14.86 -2.64 -2.14
N ALA A 52 -13.96 -1.66 -2.24
CA ALA A 52 -14.32 -0.26 -2.42
C ALA A 52 -15.13 -0.04 -3.71
N LYS A 53 -14.70 -0.65 -4.83
CA LYS A 53 -15.41 -0.59 -6.10
C LYS A 53 -16.75 -1.33 -6.09
N ALA A 54 -16.84 -2.44 -5.37
CA ALA A 54 -18.10 -3.14 -5.16
C ALA A 54 -19.09 -2.26 -4.37
N LEU A 55 -18.64 -1.68 -3.26
CA LEU A 55 -19.42 -0.75 -2.44
C LEU A 55 -19.89 0.46 -3.28
N ASN A 56 -18.98 1.06 -4.05
CA ASN A 56 -19.30 2.16 -4.96
C ASN A 56 -20.41 1.77 -5.93
N GLY A 57 -20.30 0.58 -6.54
CA GLY A 57 -21.31 0.08 -7.47
C GLY A 57 -22.69 -0.07 -6.84
N VAL A 58 -22.78 -0.69 -5.66
CA VAL A 58 -24.08 -0.89 -4.99
C VAL A 58 -24.69 0.43 -4.48
N ILE A 59 -23.86 1.38 -4.03
CA ILE A 59 -24.32 2.70 -3.63
C ILE A 59 -24.80 3.50 -4.84
N SER A 60 -24.05 3.52 -5.94
CA SER A 60 -24.48 4.22 -7.16
C SER A 60 -25.81 3.66 -7.71
N LEU A 61 -26.04 2.34 -7.58
CA LEU A 61 -27.32 1.73 -7.91
C LEU A 61 -28.44 2.18 -6.96
N ALA A 62 -28.16 2.27 -5.66
CA ALA A 62 -29.10 2.78 -4.66
C ALA A 62 -29.46 4.26 -4.93
N GLN A 63 -28.47 5.10 -5.26
CA GLN A 63 -28.63 6.51 -5.60
C GLN A 63 -29.59 6.76 -6.77
N GLY A 64 -29.56 5.90 -7.78
CA GLY A 64 -30.49 5.94 -8.91
C GLY A 64 -31.95 5.64 -8.56
N THR A 65 -32.26 5.36 -7.30
CA THR A 65 -33.64 5.10 -6.85
C THR A 65 -34.41 6.42 -6.72
N GLU A 66 -35.06 6.80 -7.82
CA GLU A 66 -35.99 7.92 -7.88
C GLU A 66 -37.44 7.47 -7.70
N ILE A 67 -38.24 8.31 -7.02
CA ILE A 67 -39.69 8.17 -7.01
C ILE A 67 -40.35 9.47 -7.48
N ASN A 68 -41.16 9.34 -8.54
CA ASN A 68 -42.00 10.40 -9.06
C ASN A 68 -43.27 10.54 -8.21
N LEU A 69 -43.25 11.46 -7.24
CA LEU A 69 -44.45 11.97 -6.57
C LEU A 69 -45.18 12.96 -7.49
N PRO A 70 -46.48 13.24 -7.27
CA PRO A 70 -47.14 14.35 -7.93
C PRO A 70 -46.40 15.66 -7.57
N PHE A 71 -45.99 16.42 -8.59
CA PHE A 71 -45.34 17.74 -8.48
C PHE A 71 -43.90 17.78 -7.95
N VAL A 72 -43.33 16.70 -7.40
CA VAL A 72 -41.93 16.64 -6.90
C VAL A 72 -41.29 15.28 -7.22
N VAL A 73 -40.03 15.27 -7.64
CA VAL A 73 -39.21 14.05 -7.73
C VAL A 73 -38.37 13.96 -6.47
N VAL A 74 -38.48 12.86 -5.72
CA VAL A 74 -37.64 12.61 -4.52
C VAL A 74 -36.69 11.46 -4.83
N ALA A 75 -35.40 11.75 -4.77
CA ALA A 75 -34.35 10.76 -4.91
C ALA A 75 -33.95 10.25 -3.51
N ILE A 76 -34.54 9.12 -3.12
CA ILE A 76 -34.30 8.50 -1.80
C ILE A 76 -32.82 8.18 -1.63
N GLY A 77 -32.18 7.73 -2.71
CA GLY A 77 -30.79 7.32 -2.70
C GLY A 77 -29.78 8.47 -2.58
N GLN A 78 -30.17 9.74 -2.75
CA GLN A 78 -29.27 10.88 -2.57
C GLN A 78 -28.79 11.05 -1.12
N ILE A 79 -29.46 10.42 -0.14
CA ILE A 79 -28.95 10.39 1.23
C ILE A 79 -27.58 9.70 1.34
N LEU A 80 -27.25 8.84 0.37
CA LEU A 80 -25.98 8.13 0.28
C LEU A 80 -24.88 8.95 -0.40
N ASP A 81 -25.17 10.12 -0.95
CA ASP A 81 -24.19 10.97 -1.66
C ASP A 81 -22.91 11.21 -0.86
N PRO A 82 -22.96 11.58 0.44
CA PRO A 82 -21.74 11.79 1.21
C PRO A 82 -20.88 10.53 1.33
N ILE A 83 -21.51 9.35 1.38
CA ILE A 83 -20.81 8.07 1.47
C ILE A 83 -20.24 7.69 0.11
N ASN A 84 -20.99 7.87 -0.97
CA ASN A 84 -20.50 7.64 -2.34
C ASN A 84 -19.24 8.47 -2.64
N ASP A 85 -19.28 9.76 -2.31
CA ASP A 85 -18.14 10.67 -2.50
C ASP A 85 -16.92 10.22 -1.69
N LEU A 86 -17.14 9.72 -0.46
CA LEU A 86 -16.08 9.17 0.37
C LEU A 86 -15.52 7.86 -0.20
N VAL A 87 -16.38 6.96 -0.68
CA VAL A 87 -15.98 5.69 -1.33
C VAL A 87 -15.15 5.96 -2.59
N GLU A 88 -15.49 6.99 -3.36
CA GLU A 88 -14.72 7.39 -4.54
C GLU A 88 -13.31 7.85 -4.16
N GLN A 89 -13.20 8.74 -3.16
CA GLN A 89 -11.91 9.20 -2.65
C GLN A 89 -11.09 8.06 -2.05
N PHE A 90 -11.73 7.22 -1.24
CA PHE A 90 -11.13 6.01 -0.69
C PHE A 90 -10.57 5.10 -1.78
N SER A 91 -11.37 4.81 -2.81
CA SER A 91 -10.95 3.99 -3.95
C SER A 91 -9.73 4.58 -4.67
N LEU A 92 -9.65 5.90 -4.79
CA LEU A 92 -8.52 6.59 -5.39
C LEU A 92 -7.23 6.42 -4.56
N ILE A 93 -7.33 6.55 -3.23
CA ILE A 93 -6.18 6.29 -2.33
C ILE A 93 -5.73 4.83 -2.40
N MET A 94 -6.68 3.89 -2.48
CA MET A 94 -6.36 2.47 -2.65
C MET A 94 -5.65 2.19 -3.98
N LEU A 95 -6.10 2.83 -5.07
CA LEU A 95 -5.42 2.75 -6.35
C LEU A 95 -4.00 3.31 -6.29
N ALA A 96 -3.79 4.45 -5.64
CA ALA A 96 -2.46 5.01 -5.44
C ALA A 96 -1.55 4.07 -4.64
N SER A 97 -2.10 3.45 -3.59
CA SER A 97 -1.40 2.47 -2.75
C SER A 97 -1.00 1.22 -3.54
N LEU A 98 -1.92 0.73 -4.38
CA LEU A 98 -1.67 -0.37 -5.33
C LEU A 98 -0.53 -0.06 -6.30
N VAL A 99 -0.54 1.12 -6.89
CA VAL A 99 0.52 1.56 -7.82
C VAL A 99 1.86 1.67 -7.08
N SER A 100 1.87 2.24 -5.87
CA SER A 100 3.09 2.33 -5.04
C SER A 100 3.68 0.95 -4.74
N LEU A 101 2.85 0.01 -4.27
CA LEU A 101 3.28 -1.37 -3.99
C LEU A 101 3.71 -2.11 -5.27
N GLY A 102 3.03 -1.87 -6.39
CA GLY A 102 3.43 -2.39 -7.70
C GLY A 102 4.82 -1.92 -8.13
N ILE A 103 5.13 -0.63 -7.94
CA ILE A 103 6.47 -0.08 -8.17
C ILE A 103 7.50 -0.74 -7.24
N GLN A 104 7.18 -0.88 -5.95
CA GLN A 104 8.07 -1.56 -5.00
C GLN A 104 8.36 -3.00 -5.42
N LYS A 105 7.36 -3.74 -5.92
CA LYS A 105 7.53 -5.11 -6.44
C LYS A 105 8.46 -5.16 -7.65
N ILE A 106 8.31 -4.23 -8.60
CA ILE A 106 9.20 -4.12 -9.77
C ILE A 106 10.63 -3.83 -9.32
N LEU A 107 10.82 -2.85 -8.43
CA LEU A 107 12.13 -2.49 -7.91
C LEU A 107 12.77 -3.63 -7.13
N LEU A 108 11.99 -4.34 -6.30
CA LEU A 108 12.47 -5.49 -5.54
C LEU A 108 12.94 -6.61 -6.47
N ASN A 109 12.16 -6.93 -7.51
CA ASN A 109 12.56 -7.92 -8.50
C ASN A 109 13.81 -7.50 -9.28
N PHE A 110 13.99 -6.21 -9.54
CA PHE A 110 15.19 -5.70 -10.19
C PHE A 110 16.44 -5.84 -9.31
N VAL A 111 16.38 -5.37 -8.06
CA VAL A 111 17.56 -5.35 -7.16
C VAL A 111 17.90 -6.72 -6.56
N THR A 112 16.97 -7.67 -6.59
CA THR A 112 17.18 -9.07 -6.14
C THR A 112 17.41 -10.04 -7.30
N ASN A 113 17.59 -9.53 -8.53
CA ASN A 113 17.89 -10.37 -9.69
C ASN A 113 19.34 -10.87 -9.66
N GLU A 114 19.58 -12.07 -10.18
CA GLU A 114 20.90 -12.66 -10.37
C GLU A 114 21.89 -11.72 -11.08
N ILE A 115 21.48 -11.04 -12.15
CA ILE A 115 22.33 -10.09 -12.90
C ILE A 115 22.78 -8.94 -11.98
N PHE A 116 21.86 -8.39 -11.18
CA PHE A 116 22.18 -7.33 -10.24
C PHE A 116 23.17 -7.85 -9.18
N ASN A 117 22.95 -9.05 -8.66
CA ASN A 117 23.85 -9.69 -7.68
C ASN A 117 25.25 -9.94 -8.26
N TYR A 118 25.38 -10.43 -9.50
CA TYR A 118 26.68 -10.63 -10.14
C TYR A 118 27.42 -9.30 -10.37
N ILE A 119 26.72 -8.26 -10.81
CA ILE A 119 27.31 -6.92 -10.96
C ILE A 119 27.78 -6.41 -9.60
N LEU A 120 26.93 -6.47 -8.57
CA LEU A 120 27.28 -6.05 -7.22
C LEU A 120 28.50 -6.83 -6.69
N PHE A 121 28.55 -8.14 -6.93
CA PHE A 121 29.67 -9.01 -6.54
C PHE A 121 30.98 -8.55 -7.19
N ALA A 122 30.97 -8.31 -8.51
CA ALA A 122 32.13 -7.81 -9.24
C ALA A 122 32.59 -6.44 -8.70
N PHE A 123 31.64 -5.55 -8.43
CA PHE A 123 31.93 -4.23 -7.86
C PHE A 123 32.59 -4.34 -6.48
N ILE A 124 32.11 -5.23 -5.61
CA ILE A 124 32.69 -5.42 -4.28
C ILE A 124 34.09 -6.05 -4.34
N ILE A 125 34.34 -6.99 -5.27
CA ILE A 125 35.70 -7.54 -5.46
C ILE A 125 36.67 -6.44 -5.91
N ILE A 126 36.30 -5.65 -6.92
CA ILE A 126 37.13 -4.55 -7.42
C ILE A 126 37.35 -3.52 -6.32
N PHE A 127 36.30 -3.18 -5.55
CA PHE A 127 36.38 -2.29 -4.40
C PHE A 127 37.43 -2.77 -3.40
N ASN A 128 37.38 -4.04 -3.00
CA ASN A 128 38.33 -4.61 -2.05
C ASN A 128 39.77 -4.65 -2.56
N ILE A 129 39.99 -4.95 -3.83
CA ILE A 129 41.34 -4.90 -4.44
C ILE A 129 41.86 -3.46 -4.42
N TRP A 130 41.03 -2.50 -4.80
CA TRP A 130 41.39 -1.08 -4.92
C TRP A 130 41.54 -0.37 -3.57
N LEU A 131 41.04 -0.94 -2.46
CA LEU A 131 41.37 -0.49 -1.09
C LEU A 131 42.87 -0.64 -0.77
N PHE A 132 43.49 -1.74 -1.22
CA PHE A 132 44.87 -2.07 -0.87
C PHE A 132 45.88 -1.75 -1.98
N LYS A 133 45.48 -1.81 -3.26
CA LYS A 133 46.36 -1.53 -4.40
C LYS A 133 46.07 -0.16 -5.02
N ARG A 134 47.06 0.72 -5.00
CA ARG A 134 47.04 2.05 -5.65
C ARG A 134 47.55 1.96 -7.09
N PHE A 135 46.93 2.70 -7.99
CA PHE A 135 47.43 2.92 -9.36
C PHE A 135 47.82 4.39 -9.56
N THR A 136 48.66 4.67 -10.56
CA THR A 136 49.13 6.04 -10.83
C THR A 136 47.97 6.92 -11.30
N ASN A 137 47.79 8.08 -10.65
CA ASN A 137 46.78 9.09 -10.98
C ASN A 137 45.31 8.62 -10.89
N ASP A 138 45.01 7.72 -9.96
CA ASP A 138 43.73 7.00 -9.88
C ASP A 138 42.65 7.66 -8.99
N ASP A 139 42.95 8.77 -8.32
CA ASP A 139 42.12 9.32 -7.24
C ASP A 139 40.69 9.68 -7.64
N LYS A 140 40.50 10.34 -8.79
CA LYS A 140 39.15 10.73 -9.26
C LYS A 140 38.31 9.51 -9.63
N LEU A 141 38.87 8.58 -10.39
CA LEU A 141 38.19 7.36 -10.83
C LEU A 141 37.85 6.44 -9.64
N ARG A 142 38.79 6.28 -8.70
CA ARG A 142 38.56 5.49 -7.48
C ARG A 142 37.42 6.07 -6.65
N THR A 143 37.42 7.38 -6.47
CA THR A 143 36.36 8.07 -5.70
C THR A 143 34.99 7.88 -6.36
N LEU A 144 34.91 8.04 -7.69
CA LEU A 144 33.67 7.82 -8.43
C LEU A 144 33.22 6.35 -8.33
N PHE A 145 34.13 5.40 -8.51
CA PHE A 145 33.85 3.96 -8.41
C PHE A 145 33.34 3.57 -7.02
N PHE A 146 33.94 4.10 -5.96
CA PHE A 146 33.48 3.84 -4.58
C PHE A 146 32.07 4.40 -4.36
N LYS A 147 31.79 5.63 -4.82
CA LYS A 147 30.43 6.21 -4.75
C LYS A 147 29.41 5.34 -5.46
N ILE A 148 29.72 4.88 -6.68
CA ILE A 148 28.83 3.98 -7.43
C ILE A 148 28.63 2.66 -6.69
N THR A 149 29.68 2.04 -6.17
CA THR A 149 29.59 0.78 -5.39
C THR A 149 28.66 0.94 -4.20
N PHE A 150 28.78 2.04 -3.45
CA PHE A 150 27.87 2.34 -2.34
C PHE A 150 26.42 2.54 -2.80
N ILE A 151 26.18 3.16 -3.95
CA ILE A 151 24.82 3.29 -4.53
C ILE A 151 24.24 1.92 -4.89
N PHE A 152 25.04 1.00 -5.45
CA PHE A 152 24.57 -0.37 -5.74
C PHE A 152 24.20 -1.14 -4.46
N ILE A 153 25.07 -1.08 -3.43
CA ILE A 153 24.78 -1.65 -2.11
C ILE A 153 23.50 -1.03 -1.56
N PHE A 154 23.37 0.29 -1.66
CA PHE A 154 22.21 1.01 -1.19
C PHE A 154 20.92 0.50 -1.85
N LEU A 155 20.88 0.46 -3.18
CA LEU A 155 19.71 -0.03 -3.92
C LEU A 155 19.40 -1.49 -3.57
N ARG A 156 20.42 -2.34 -3.38
CA ARG A 156 20.27 -3.75 -3.04
C ARG A 156 19.45 -3.99 -1.79
N PHE A 157 19.70 -3.20 -0.75
CA PHE A 157 19.13 -3.43 0.58
C PHE A 157 17.98 -2.49 0.93
N SER A 158 17.85 -1.34 0.25
CA SER A 158 16.79 -0.37 0.58
C SER A 158 15.40 -0.98 0.45
N ILE A 159 15.09 -1.61 -0.69
CA ILE A 159 13.76 -2.17 -0.93
C ILE A 159 13.45 -3.38 -0.01
N PRO A 160 14.36 -4.37 0.16
CA PRO A 160 14.14 -5.42 1.15
C PRO A 160 13.93 -4.88 2.57
N ILE A 161 14.76 -3.94 3.03
CA ILE A 161 14.66 -3.41 4.40
C ILE A 161 13.33 -2.70 4.61
N ILE A 162 12.85 -1.87 3.67
CA ILE A 162 11.56 -1.21 3.85
C ILE A 162 10.40 -2.21 3.91
N SER A 163 10.47 -3.34 3.18
CA SER A 163 9.47 -4.41 3.30
C SER A 163 9.41 -4.99 4.72
N TYR A 164 10.56 -5.27 5.32
CA TYR A 164 10.62 -5.73 6.72
C TYR A 164 10.15 -4.68 7.71
N VAL A 165 10.55 -3.41 7.52
CA VAL A 165 10.12 -2.30 8.39
C VAL A 165 8.60 -2.14 8.30
N ASN A 166 8.02 -2.23 7.11
CA ASN A 166 6.59 -2.12 6.90
C ASN A 166 5.83 -3.27 7.55
N ASP A 167 6.25 -4.52 7.31
CA ASP A 167 5.64 -5.71 7.93
C ASP A 167 5.71 -5.67 9.45
N PHE A 168 6.89 -5.35 10.00
CA PHE A 168 7.07 -5.19 11.45
C PHE A 168 6.17 -4.09 12.00
N THR A 169 6.17 -2.91 11.36
CA THR A 169 5.39 -1.78 11.86
C THR A 169 3.90 -2.09 11.82
N TYR A 170 3.44 -2.74 10.76
CA TYR A 170 2.06 -3.16 10.63
C TYR A 170 1.65 -4.13 11.74
N ASN A 171 2.35 -5.26 11.86
CA ASN A 171 1.95 -6.34 12.74
C ASN A 171 1.98 -5.93 14.23
N TYR A 172 2.93 -5.09 14.62
CA TYR A 172 3.11 -4.70 16.03
C TYR A 172 2.38 -3.42 16.43
N PHE A 173 2.35 -2.39 15.57
CA PHE A 173 1.81 -1.08 15.94
C PHE A 173 0.46 -0.76 15.31
N VAL A 174 0.24 -1.18 14.06
CA VAL A 174 -0.94 -0.72 13.29
C VAL A 174 -2.10 -1.72 13.38
N LYS A 175 -1.84 -3.01 13.16
CA LYS A 175 -2.84 -4.08 13.13
C LYS A 175 -3.73 -4.15 14.38
N PRO A 176 -3.27 -3.86 15.61
CA PRO A 176 -4.15 -3.88 16.79
C PRO A 176 -5.31 -2.87 16.73
N GLN A 177 -5.15 -1.74 16.03
CA GLN A 177 -6.17 -0.69 15.92
C GLN A 177 -6.79 -0.62 14.52
N TYR A 178 -5.97 -0.81 13.48
CA TYR A 178 -6.34 -0.67 12.08
C TYR A 178 -6.18 -1.98 11.32
N ASN A 179 -6.83 -3.05 11.81
CA ASN A 179 -6.74 -4.36 11.16
C ASN A 179 -7.44 -4.32 9.79
N ILE A 180 -6.64 -4.34 8.71
CA ILE A 180 -7.13 -4.21 7.35
C ILE A 180 -8.13 -5.32 6.99
N GLU A 181 -7.90 -6.56 7.44
CA GLU A 181 -8.80 -7.68 7.13
C GLU A 181 -10.19 -7.46 7.75
N VAL A 182 -10.23 -7.09 9.03
CA VAL A 182 -11.48 -6.84 9.76
C VAL A 182 -12.22 -5.63 9.19
N LEU A 183 -11.50 -4.54 8.90
CA LEU A 183 -12.08 -3.33 8.31
C LEU A 183 -12.66 -3.62 6.92
N ASN A 184 -11.93 -4.37 6.08
CA ASN A 184 -12.40 -4.76 4.76
C ASN A 184 -13.63 -5.68 4.83
N ASP A 185 -13.65 -6.64 5.75
CA ASP A 185 -14.82 -7.49 5.95
C ASP A 185 -16.05 -6.68 6.36
N ASN A 186 -15.87 -5.61 7.14
CA ASN A 186 -16.97 -4.71 7.48
C ASN A 186 -17.44 -3.89 6.26
N ILE A 187 -16.55 -3.46 5.37
CA ILE A 187 -16.93 -2.84 4.09
C ILE A 187 -17.75 -3.81 3.22
N LEU A 188 -17.37 -5.08 3.18
CA LEU A 188 -18.13 -6.10 2.47
C LEU A 188 -19.53 -6.32 3.07
N LYS A 189 -19.65 -6.33 4.41
CA LYS A 189 -20.98 -6.39 5.07
C LYS A 189 -21.86 -5.20 4.71
N VAL A 190 -21.31 -3.98 4.74
CA VAL A 190 -22.03 -2.78 4.29
C VAL A 190 -22.48 -2.92 2.84
N THR A 191 -21.59 -3.43 1.97
CA THR A 191 -21.90 -3.69 0.56
C THR A 191 -23.08 -4.66 0.40
N ASP A 192 -23.06 -5.76 1.16
CA ASP A 192 -24.13 -6.77 1.16
C ASP A 192 -25.45 -6.22 1.70
N ASP A 193 -25.42 -5.41 2.74
CA ASP A 193 -26.63 -4.84 3.34
C ASP A 193 -27.29 -3.81 2.42
N VAL A 194 -26.51 -2.93 1.77
CA VAL A 194 -27.01 -2.03 0.73
C VAL A 194 -27.56 -2.82 -0.46
N SER A 195 -26.87 -3.89 -0.88
CA SER A 195 -27.33 -4.78 -1.95
C SER A 195 -28.68 -5.43 -1.65
N LYS A 196 -28.88 -5.95 -0.42
CA LYS A 196 -30.16 -6.51 0.02
C LYS A 196 -31.29 -5.47 0.02
N ILE A 197 -31.01 -4.25 0.47
CA ILE A 197 -32.01 -3.16 0.45
C ILE A 197 -32.41 -2.84 -1.00
N ASN A 198 -31.43 -2.78 -1.92
CA ASN A 198 -31.70 -2.57 -3.34
C ASN A 198 -32.57 -3.70 -3.93
N GLN A 199 -32.23 -4.96 -3.68
CA GLN A 199 -33.00 -6.12 -4.15
C GLN A 199 -34.45 -6.10 -3.63
N ASN A 200 -34.62 -5.93 -2.32
CA ASN A 200 -35.95 -5.86 -1.70
C ASN A 200 -36.80 -4.71 -2.28
N THR A 201 -36.16 -3.59 -2.63
CA THR A 201 -36.85 -2.43 -3.21
C THR A 201 -37.26 -2.66 -4.66
N ILE A 202 -36.51 -3.48 -5.41
CA ILE A 202 -36.87 -3.89 -6.78
C ILE A 202 -38.03 -4.91 -6.73
N GLU A 203 -37.94 -5.95 -5.90
CA GLU A 203 -38.98 -6.98 -5.75
C GLU A 203 -40.32 -6.39 -5.31
N GLN A 204 -40.32 -5.47 -4.34
CA GLN A 204 -41.54 -4.76 -3.91
C GLN A 204 -42.17 -3.89 -5.03
N LYS A 205 -41.36 -3.35 -5.97
CA LYS A 205 -41.87 -2.61 -7.13
C LYS A 205 -42.51 -3.51 -8.20
N GLU A 206 -42.12 -4.78 -8.28
CA GLU A 206 -42.66 -5.74 -9.26
C GLU A 206 -43.98 -6.37 -8.79
N ASP A 207 -44.10 -6.75 -7.52
CA ASP A 207 -45.29 -7.44 -6.97
C ASP A 207 -46.51 -6.52 -6.71
N THR A 208 -46.36 -5.20 -6.81
CA THR A 208 -47.45 -4.25 -6.53
C THR A 208 -48.39 -4.07 -7.73
N SER A 209 -49.66 -4.46 -7.53
CA SER A 209 -50.77 -4.25 -8.48
C SER A 209 -50.91 -2.75 -8.83
N PHE A 210 -51.33 -2.43 -10.07
CA PHE A 210 -51.35 -1.06 -10.62
C PHE A 210 -52.02 0.01 -9.72
N PHE A 211 -53.01 -0.37 -8.90
CA PHE A 211 -53.64 0.51 -7.91
C PHE A 211 -52.81 0.69 -6.62
N GLY A 212 -52.07 -0.33 -6.20
CA GLY A 212 -51.12 -0.28 -5.07
C GLY A 212 -49.96 0.69 -5.34
N LYS A 213 -49.48 0.74 -6.60
CA LYS A 213 -48.45 1.69 -7.06
C LYS A 213 -48.85 3.16 -6.93
N ILE A 214 -50.16 3.45 -6.90
CA ILE A 214 -50.68 4.81 -6.71
C ILE A 214 -50.76 5.14 -5.22
N THR A 215 -51.21 4.21 -4.36
CA THR A 215 -51.29 4.43 -2.91
C THR A 215 -49.93 4.43 -2.20
N GLU A 216 -48.98 3.60 -2.62
CA GLU A 216 -47.60 3.58 -2.08
C GLU A 216 -46.85 4.89 -2.35
N LYS A 217 -47.10 5.52 -3.50
CA LYS A 217 -46.57 6.85 -3.81
C LYS A 217 -47.05 7.93 -2.83
N PHE A 218 -48.09 7.70 -2.04
CA PHE A 218 -48.57 8.67 -1.05
C PHE A 218 -48.20 8.30 0.39
N ASP A 219 -47.54 7.16 0.62
CA ASP A 219 -47.22 6.68 1.96
C ASP A 219 -45.85 7.18 2.41
N LEU A 220 -45.79 8.39 2.95
CA LEU A 220 -44.59 9.02 3.52
C LEU A 220 -43.83 8.10 4.51
N SER A 221 -44.53 7.17 5.16
CA SER A 221 -43.91 6.21 6.10
C SER A 221 -42.99 5.19 5.42
N PHE A 222 -43.29 4.80 4.18
CA PHE A 222 -42.44 3.93 3.38
C PHE A 222 -41.11 4.63 3.03
N TYR A 223 -41.17 5.91 2.69
CA TYR A 223 -40.00 6.73 2.35
C TYR A 223 -39.08 6.91 3.55
N GLU A 224 -39.63 7.33 4.70
CA GLU A 224 -38.84 7.47 5.93
C GLU A 224 -38.15 6.15 6.30
N LYS A 225 -38.89 5.04 6.23
CA LYS A 225 -38.33 3.71 6.49
C LYS A 225 -37.18 3.36 5.54
N LYS A 226 -37.30 3.66 4.24
CA LYS A 226 -36.25 3.37 3.26
C LYS A 226 -35.02 4.25 3.44
N VAL A 227 -35.21 5.53 3.75
CA VAL A 227 -34.12 6.44 4.10
C VAL A 227 -33.37 5.93 5.33
N ASP A 228 -34.10 5.50 6.37
CA ASP A 228 -33.51 4.95 7.58
C ASP A 228 -32.80 3.61 7.32
N GLU A 229 -33.36 2.72 6.50
CA GLU A 229 -32.71 1.46 6.08
C GLU A 229 -31.35 1.74 5.43
N TYR A 230 -31.28 2.65 4.46
CA TYR A 230 -30.03 3.02 3.79
C TYR A 230 -29.04 3.68 4.72
N LYS A 231 -29.51 4.62 5.56
CA LYS A 231 -28.67 5.31 6.55
C LYS A 231 -28.05 4.33 7.53
N ASN A 232 -28.87 3.48 8.15
CA ASN A 232 -28.40 2.47 9.11
C ASN A 232 -27.41 1.47 8.47
N ALA A 233 -27.61 1.11 7.19
CA ALA A 233 -26.69 0.21 6.48
C ALA A 233 -25.29 0.82 6.29
N VAL A 234 -25.19 2.15 6.15
CA VAL A 234 -23.92 2.85 5.86
C VAL A 234 -23.35 3.62 7.05
N ASP A 235 -24.01 3.64 8.21
CA ASP A 235 -23.66 4.48 9.38
C ASP A 235 -22.17 4.41 9.76
N ASN A 236 -21.58 3.21 9.81
CA ASN A 236 -20.18 3.01 10.18
C ASN A 236 -19.22 2.93 9.00
N SER A 237 -19.72 2.99 7.76
CA SER A 237 -18.91 2.82 6.55
C SER A 237 -17.80 3.87 6.44
N SER A 238 -18.10 5.10 6.87
CA SER A 238 -17.14 6.21 6.86
C SER A 238 -15.93 5.93 7.74
N GLU A 239 -16.14 5.42 8.95
CA GLU A 239 -15.08 5.08 9.89
C GLU A 239 -14.16 4.00 9.29
N TYR A 240 -14.74 2.92 8.77
CA TYR A 240 -13.95 1.84 8.16
C TYR A 240 -13.13 2.31 6.96
N MET A 241 -13.70 3.16 6.11
CA MET A 241 -12.99 3.72 4.95
C MET A 241 -11.86 4.66 5.37
N ILE A 242 -12.09 5.54 6.34
CA ILE A 242 -11.07 6.46 6.85
C ILE A 242 -9.93 5.68 7.50
N ASP A 243 -10.24 4.67 8.31
CA ASP A 243 -9.24 3.82 8.93
C ASP A 243 -8.39 3.07 7.91
N LEU A 244 -9.01 2.55 6.84
CA LEU A 244 -8.30 1.94 5.72
C LEU A 244 -7.41 2.96 4.98
N ILE A 245 -7.90 4.18 4.72
CA ILE A 245 -7.10 5.26 4.14
C ILE A 245 -5.86 5.52 5.00
N ILE A 246 -6.03 5.64 6.32
CA ILE A 246 -4.95 5.94 7.26
C ILE A 246 -3.87 4.86 7.19
N VAL A 247 -4.23 3.58 7.33
CA VAL A 247 -3.24 2.49 7.31
C VAL A 247 -2.52 2.39 5.98
N PHE A 248 -3.23 2.50 4.85
CA PHE A 248 -2.58 2.39 3.54
C PHE A 248 -1.70 3.60 3.21
N ILE A 249 -2.11 4.82 3.56
CA ILE A 249 -1.23 6.00 3.42
C ILE A 249 0.01 5.82 4.28
N PHE A 250 -0.17 5.36 5.52
CA PHE A 250 0.95 5.13 6.43
C PHE A 250 1.94 4.11 5.87
N GLN A 251 1.47 2.95 5.42
CA GLN A 251 2.31 1.86 4.93
C GLN A 251 2.95 2.12 3.56
N THR A 252 2.19 2.71 2.63
CA THR A 252 2.60 2.75 1.21
C THR A 252 3.19 4.09 0.77
N ILE A 253 3.00 5.15 1.58
CA ILE A 253 3.49 6.50 1.29
C ILE A 253 4.38 7.00 2.43
N LEU A 254 3.83 7.12 3.65
CA LEU A 254 4.55 7.76 4.77
C LEU A 254 5.81 6.98 5.15
N LEU A 255 5.69 5.69 5.45
CA LEU A 255 6.82 4.86 5.86
C LEU A 255 7.94 4.82 4.80
N PRO A 256 7.66 4.55 3.51
CA PRO A 256 8.68 4.60 2.47
C PRO A 256 9.38 5.96 2.35
N ILE A 257 8.64 7.08 2.44
CA ILE A 257 9.23 8.42 2.36
C ILE A 257 10.15 8.69 3.56
N VAL A 258 9.67 8.40 4.77
CA VAL A 258 10.48 8.56 6.00
C VAL A 258 11.73 7.70 5.93
N PHE A 259 11.60 6.45 5.47
CA PHE A 259 12.72 5.55 5.28
C PHE A 259 13.74 6.07 4.27
N LEU A 260 13.29 6.53 3.09
CA LEU A 260 14.16 7.13 2.08
C LEU A 260 14.87 8.39 2.61
N TYR A 261 14.20 9.19 3.43
CA TYR A 261 14.81 10.36 4.07
C TYR A 261 15.90 9.95 5.07
N ILE A 262 15.63 9.00 5.98
CA ILE A 262 16.62 8.48 6.94
C ILE A 262 17.83 7.93 6.19
N LEU A 263 17.58 7.17 5.14
CA LEU A 263 18.61 6.61 4.27
C LEU A 263 19.43 7.69 3.56
N TYR A 264 18.78 8.73 3.01
CA TYR A 264 19.48 9.85 2.39
C TYR A 264 20.43 10.54 3.38
N VAL A 265 19.97 10.79 4.61
CA VAL A 265 20.81 11.38 5.67
C VAL A 265 21.99 10.47 6.00
N PHE A 266 21.79 9.14 6.03
CA PHE A 266 22.85 8.18 6.28
C PHE A 266 23.90 8.15 5.16
N ILE A 267 23.48 8.08 3.90
CA ILE A 267 24.39 8.14 2.73
C ILE A 267 25.18 9.44 2.74
N LYS A 268 24.51 10.57 2.98
CA LYS A 268 25.16 11.89 3.00
C LYS A 268 26.25 11.98 4.06
N ARG A 269 26.15 11.27 5.19
CA ARG A 269 27.20 11.26 6.21
C ARG A 269 28.38 10.33 5.90
N ILE A 270 28.15 9.31 5.07
CA ILE A 270 29.17 8.29 4.74
C ILE A 270 29.92 8.61 3.44
N VAL A 271 29.21 9.16 2.45
CA VAL A 271 29.68 9.28 1.06
C VAL A 271 30.02 10.72 0.65
N LEU A 272 29.42 11.72 1.30
CA LEU A 272 29.62 13.16 1.06
C LEU A 272 30.42 13.78 2.22
#